data_AF-A0A2P4P0X9-F1
#
_entry.id   AF-A0A2P4P0X9-F1
#
_cell.length_a   1.000
_cell.length_b   1.000
_cell.length_c   1.000
_cell.angle_alpha   90.00
_cell.angle_beta   90.00
_cell.angle_gamma   90.00
#
_symmetry.space_group_name_H-M   'P 1'
#
loop_
_entity.id
_entity.type
_entity.pdbx_description
1 polymer ?
#
loop_
_entity_poly.entity_id
_entity_poly.type
_entity_poly.pdbx_seq_one_letter_code
_entity_poly.pdbx_strand_id
1 'polypeptide(L)'
;LIGIINGLKKIHENQMVHRDFHIGNILCSSAHTVYISDMGLCGEVCNVDKTKIYGIMPYVAPEVLRGNTYTQAADIYSFGMVMYFVATKRQPFSNYAHDQYLASSICNGIRPEINESEIPKCYNDLMKKCWDPNPNNRPNAAK
;
A
#
# COMPACT_ATOMS: atom_id res chain seq x y z
N LEU A 1 -4.67 -8.08 -9.88
CA LEU A 1 -4.56 -8.12 -8.39
C LEU A 1 -3.96 -9.44 -7.89
N ILE A 2 -4.43 -10.61 -8.30
CA ILE A 2 -3.84 -11.91 -7.87
C ILE A 2 -2.34 -11.98 -8.15
N GLY A 3 -1.90 -11.63 -9.37
CA GLY A 3 -0.46 -11.60 -9.69
C GLY A 3 0.34 -10.63 -8.82
N ILE A 4 -0.25 -9.48 -8.49
CA ILE A 4 0.35 -8.43 -7.64
C ILE A 4 0.57 -8.99 -6.22
N ILE A 5 -0.48 -9.51 -5.59
CA ILE A 5 -0.37 -10.02 -4.21
C ILE A 5 0.53 -11.26 -4.13
N ASN A 6 0.55 -12.11 -5.16
CA ASN A 6 1.48 -13.24 -5.23
C ASN A 6 2.95 -12.80 -5.34
N GLY A 7 3.22 -11.72 -6.07
CA GLY A 7 4.54 -11.10 -6.11
C GLY A 7 4.94 -10.56 -4.72
N LEU A 8 4.03 -9.81 -4.08
CA LEU A 8 4.28 -9.23 -2.77
C LEU A 8 4.48 -10.30 -1.70
N LYS A 9 3.70 -11.38 -1.77
CA LYS A 9 3.85 -12.57 -0.94
C LYS A 9 5.27 -13.13 -1.01
N LYS A 10 5.85 -13.28 -2.20
CA LYS A 10 7.23 -13.77 -2.35
C LYS A 10 8.24 -12.86 -1.66
N ILE A 11 8.06 -11.55 -1.73
CA ILE A 11 8.92 -10.58 -1.02
C ILE A 11 8.79 -10.79 0.50
N HIS A 12 7.56 -10.89 0.99
CA HIS A 12 7.28 -11.05 2.42
C HIS A 12 7.75 -12.40 2.98
N GLU A 13 7.64 -13.48 2.21
CA GLU A 13 8.14 -14.81 2.60
C GLU A 13 9.67 -14.82 2.81
N ASN A 14 10.39 -13.98 2.07
CA ASN A 14 11.83 -13.75 2.24
C ASN A 14 12.15 -12.77 3.40
N GLN A 15 11.19 -12.46 4.28
CA GLN A 15 11.33 -11.50 5.39
C GLN A 15 11.71 -10.08 4.94
N MET A 16 11.39 -9.74 3.68
CA MET A 16 11.64 -8.42 3.11
C MET A 16 10.37 -7.57 3.05
N VAL A 17 10.57 -6.27 2.90
CA VAL A 17 9.53 -5.26 2.62
C VAL A 17 9.91 -4.44 1.41
N HIS A 18 8.93 -4.01 0.62
CA HIS A 18 9.17 -3.23 -0.61
C HIS A 18 9.43 -1.75 -0.33
N ARG A 19 8.70 -1.16 0.63
CA ARG A 19 8.80 0.25 1.08
C ARG A 19 8.33 1.33 0.11
N ASP A 20 8.35 1.06 -1.19
CA ASP A 20 7.80 1.95 -2.23
C ASP A 20 6.77 1.23 -3.10
N PHE A 21 5.78 0.63 -2.46
CA PHE A 21 4.80 -0.20 -3.16
C PHE A 21 3.63 0.63 -3.68
N HIS A 22 3.63 0.99 -4.95
CA HIS A 22 2.53 1.76 -5.56
C HIS A 22 2.28 1.34 -7.00
N ILE A 23 1.22 1.87 -7.62
CA ILE A 23 0.80 1.46 -8.98
C ILE A 23 1.90 1.68 -10.04
N GLY A 24 2.76 2.69 -9.85
CA GLY A 24 3.87 3.00 -10.76
C GLY A 24 4.98 1.95 -10.77
N ASN A 25 5.11 1.18 -9.68
CA ASN A 25 6.09 0.10 -9.55
C ASN A 25 5.49 -1.28 -9.91
N ILE A 26 4.29 -1.31 -10.49
CA ILE A 26 3.63 -2.52 -10.98
C ILE A 26 3.68 -2.52 -12.52
N LEU A 27 4.48 -3.41 -13.08
CA LEU A 27 4.64 -3.56 -14.53
C LEU A 27 3.75 -4.69 -15.06
N CYS A 28 3.21 -4.52 -16.26
CA CYS A 28 2.42 -5.53 -16.95
C CYS A 28 3.04 -5.83 -18.31
N SER A 29 3.32 -7.09 -18.60
CA SER A 29 3.77 -7.51 -19.93
C SER A 29 2.61 -7.69 -20.90
N SER A 30 2.92 -7.77 -22.20
CA SER A 30 1.95 -8.08 -23.25
C SER A 30 1.25 -9.44 -23.05
N ALA A 31 1.88 -10.37 -22.34
CA ALA A 31 1.30 -11.66 -21.96
C ALA A 31 0.46 -11.60 -20.66
N HIS A 32 0.05 -10.41 -20.22
CA HIS A 32 -0.71 -10.17 -18.98
C HIS A 32 0.01 -10.67 -17.71
N THR A 33 1.34 -10.83 -17.77
CA THR A 33 2.13 -11.18 -16.60
C THR A 33 2.47 -9.91 -15.83
N VAL A 34 2.23 -9.94 -14.51
CA VAL A 34 2.45 -8.78 -13.64
C VAL A 34 3.75 -8.95 -12.86
N TYR A 35 4.55 -7.89 -12.82
CA TYR A 35 5.82 -7.82 -12.11
C TYR A 35 5.81 -6.66 -11.12
N ILE A 36 6.41 -6.89 -9.96
CA ILE A 36 6.76 -5.82 -9.03
C ILE A 36 8.17 -5.38 -9.38
N SER A 37 8.38 -4.08 -9.53
CA SER A 37 9.62 -3.45 -9.96
C SER A 37 10.13 -2.46 -8.92
N ASP A 38 11.30 -1.86 -9.18
CA ASP A 38 11.99 -0.94 -8.28
C ASP A 38 12.27 -1.50 -6.87
N MET A 39 13.16 -2.50 -6.84
CA MET A 39 13.62 -3.12 -5.61
C MET A 39 14.72 -2.31 -4.91
N GLY A 40 14.99 -1.06 -5.34
CA GLY A 40 16.10 -0.24 -4.81
C GLY A 40 15.94 0.12 -3.33
N LEU A 41 14.70 0.13 -2.84
CA LEU A 41 14.37 0.37 -1.42
C LEU A 41 13.94 -0.91 -0.69
N CYS A 42 13.89 -2.04 -1.40
CA CYS A 42 13.52 -3.33 -0.84
C CYS A 42 14.60 -3.81 0.14
N GLY A 43 14.19 -4.35 1.27
CA GLY A 43 15.13 -4.89 2.24
C GLY A 43 14.47 -5.43 3.50
N GLU A 44 15.29 -5.86 4.45
CA GLU A 44 14.82 -6.42 5.72
C GLU A 44 14.05 -5.39 6.56
N VAL A 45 13.08 -5.88 7.33
CA VAL A 45 12.21 -5.06 8.21
C VAL A 45 13.01 -4.18 9.18
N CYS A 46 14.15 -4.67 9.68
CA CYS A 46 14.91 -4.04 10.76
C CYS A 46 16.02 -3.08 10.29
N ASN A 47 16.31 -3.02 8.98
CA ASN A 47 17.52 -2.37 8.47
C ASN A 47 17.26 -0.96 7.93
N VAL A 48 16.37 -0.20 8.58
CA VAL A 48 15.93 1.12 8.10
C VAL A 48 16.32 2.22 9.07
N ASP A 49 16.91 3.27 8.52
CA ASP A 49 17.03 4.55 9.19
C ASP A 49 15.63 5.11 9.47
N LYS A 50 15.22 5.09 10.74
CA LYS A 50 13.91 5.58 11.20
C LYS A 50 13.69 7.08 10.96
N THR A 51 14.75 7.82 10.61
CA THR A 51 14.65 9.24 10.28
C THR A 51 14.16 9.49 8.86
N LYS A 52 14.12 8.46 7.99
CA LYS A 52 13.70 8.58 6.60
C LYS A 52 12.38 7.88 6.35
N ILE A 53 11.42 8.62 5.81
CA ILE A 53 10.18 8.08 5.27
C ILE A 53 10.41 7.84 3.78
N TYR A 54 10.21 6.60 3.35
CA TYR A 54 10.28 6.20 1.95
C TYR A 54 8.89 6.05 1.36
N GLY A 55 8.81 6.21 0.04
CA GLY A 55 7.62 5.95 -0.76
C GLY A 55 6.76 7.17 -1.08
N ILE A 56 5.72 6.94 -1.89
CA ILE A 56 4.80 7.98 -2.35
C ILE A 56 3.66 8.18 -1.34
N MET A 57 3.59 9.36 -0.70
CA MET A 57 2.74 9.67 0.47
C MET A 57 1.33 9.04 0.49
N PRO A 58 0.49 9.14 -0.56
CA PRO A 58 -0.81 8.47 -0.60
C PRO A 58 -0.80 6.96 -0.35
N TYR A 59 0.31 6.29 -0.63
CA TYR A 59 0.52 4.85 -0.43
C TYR A 59 1.21 4.53 0.90
N VAL A 60 1.80 5.52 1.59
CA VAL A 60 2.55 5.30 2.83
C VAL A 60 1.59 5.09 4.01
N ALA A 61 1.80 4.00 4.74
CA ALA A 61 0.96 3.64 5.88
C ALA A 61 1.02 4.67 7.03
N PRO A 62 -0.06 4.87 7.79
CA PRO A 62 -0.15 5.90 8.82
C PRO A 62 0.87 5.73 9.95
N GLU A 63 1.23 4.49 10.31
CA GLU A 63 2.30 4.24 11.27
C GLU A 63 3.68 4.65 10.77
N VAL A 64 3.94 4.50 9.47
CA VAL A 64 5.21 4.91 8.84
C VAL A 64 5.28 6.43 8.75
N LEU A 65 4.17 7.10 8.41
CA LEU A 65 4.07 8.57 8.43
C LEU A 65 4.30 9.16 9.82
N ARG A 66 4.05 8.40 10.90
CA ARG A 66 4.35 8.77 12.28
C ARG A 66 5.80 8.51 12.70
N GLY A 67 6.63 7.97 11.80
CA GLY A 67 8.02 7.60 12.10
C GLY A 67 8.17 6.26 12.84
N ASN A 68 7.12 5.43 12.90
CA ASN A 68 7.26 4.08 13.43
C ASN A 68 7.99 3.18 12.41
N THR A 69 8.54 2.07 12.91
CA THR A 69 9.24 1.09 12.08
C THR A 69 8.35 0.56 10.95
N TYR A 70 8.90 0.54 9.74
CA TYR A 70 8.23 -0.07 8.59
C TYR A 70 8.07 -1.59 8.80
N THR A 71 6.92 -2.15 8.45
CA THR A 71 6.65 -3.59 8.55
C THR A 71 5.99 -4.10 7.28
N GLN A 72 5.86 -5.41 7.13
CA GLN A 72 5.11 -6.00 6.00
C GLN A 72 3.66 -5.50 5.93
N ALA A 73 3.05 -5.17 7.08
CA ALA A 73 1.71 -4.60 7.13
C ALA A 73 1.62 -3.21 6.47
N ALA A 74 2.72 -2.47 6.36
CA ALA A 74 2.76 -1.20 5.64
C ALA A 74 2.71 -1.40 4.10
N ASP A 75 3.36 -2.46 3.58
CA ASP A 75 3.17 -2.83 2.18
C ASP A 75 1.72 -3.27 1.90
N ILE A 76 1.05 -3.92 2.87
CA ILE A 76 -0.37 -4.30 2.73
C ILE A 76 -1.29 -3.07 2.69
N TYR A 77 -1.00 -2.05 3.49
CA TYR A 77 -1.69 -0.76 3.38
C TYR A 77 -1.55 -0.17 1.97
N SER A 78 -0.31 -0.19 1.46
CA SER A 78 0.02 0.30 0.12
C SER A 78 -0.72 -0.52 -0.96
N PHE A 79 -0.85 -1.84 -0.78
CA PHE A 79 -1.67 -2.70 -1.63
C PHE A 79 -3.16 -2.32 -1.58
N GLY A 80 -3.69 -1.91 -0.43
CA GLY A 80 -5.04 -1.34 -0.32
C GLY A 80 -5.23 -0.10 -1.20
N MET A 81 -4.21 0.76 -1.30
CA MET A 81 -4.22 1.93 -2.19
C MET A 81 -4.10 1.56 -3.68
N VAL A 82 -3.39 0.47 -4.00
CA VAL A 82 -3.40 -0.11 -5.35
C VAL A 82 -4.78 -0.66 -5.70
N MET A 83 -5.45 -1.35 -4.77
CA MET A 83 -6.83 -1.81 -4.95
C MET A 83 -7.77 -0.63 -5.21
N TYR A 84 -7.66 0.44 -4.43
CA TYR A 84 -8.42 1.68 -4.66
C TYR A 84 -8.24 2.22 -6.07
N PHE A 85 -6.98 2.32 -6.54
CA PHE A 85 -6.70 2.76 -7.90
C PHE A 85 -7.34 1.84 -8.94
N VAL A 86 -7.24 0.52 -8.78
CA VAL A 86 -7.83 -0.44 -9.73
C VAL A 86 -9.35 -0.31 -9.78
N ALA A 87 -10.00 -0.10 -8.65
CA ALA A 87 -11.45 0.02 -8.58
C ALA A 87 -11.97 1.35 -9.17
N THR A 88 -11.24 2.44 -8.96
CA THR A 88 -11.73 3.81 -9.25
C THR A 88 -11.08 4.46 -10.46
N LYS A 89 -9.94 3.92 -10.93
CA LYS A 89 -9.02 4.51 -11.91
C LYS A 89 -8.51 5.91 -11.50
N ARG A 90 -8.58 6.24 -10.22
CA ARG A 90 -8.16 7.52 -9.65
C ARG A 90 -6.97 7.32 -8.71
N GLN A 91 -6.05 8.29 -8.70
CA GLN A 91 -4.98 8.29 -7.71
C GLN A 91 -5.57 8.48 -6.31
N PRO A 92 -5.10 7.72 -5.29
CA PRO A 92 -5.54 7.92 -3.92
C PRO A 92 -5.27 9.37 -3.50
N PHE A 93 -6.27 10.02 -2.91
CA PHE A 93 -6.20 11.44 -2.50
C PHE A 93 -5.89 12.43 -3.63
N SER A 94 -6.27 12.13 -4.88
CA SER A 94 -6.08 13.04 -6.03
C SER A 94 -6.67 14.45 -5.87
N ASN A 95 -7.58 14.66 -4.93
CA ASN A 95 -8.18 15.94 -4.59
C ASN A 95 -7.47 16.70 -3.44
N TYR A 96 -6.37 16.17 -2.90
CA TYR A 96 -5.61 16.78 -1.81
C TYR A 96 -4.21 17.21 -2.29
N ALA A 97 -3.68 18.28 -1.69
CA ALA A 97 -2.25 18.57 -1.79
C ALA A 97 -1.45 17.49 -1.04
N HIS A 98 -0.38 16.99 -1.65
CA HIS A 98 0.48 15.96 -1.04
C HIS A 98 1.49 16.58 -0.07
N ASP A 99 0.99 17.15 1.01
CA ASP A 99 1.76 17.87 2.01
C ASP A 99 1.61 17.27 3.43
N GLN A 100 2.20 17.94 4.41
CA GLN A 100 2.13 17.52 5.81
C GLN A 100 0.69 17.50 6.38
N TYR A 101 -0.24 18.29 5.82
CA TYR A 101 -1.64 18.27 6.26
C TYR A 101 -2.33 17.00 5.80
N LEU A 102 -2.07 16.55 4.56
CA LEU A 102 -2.55 15.25 4.10
C LEU A 102 -1.95 14.11 4.93
N ALA A 103 -0.65 14.12 5.17
CA ALA A 103 0.00 13.11 6.01
C ALA A 103 -0.64 13.04 7.42
N SER A 104 -0.87 14.19 8.06
CA SER A 104 -1.57 14.26 9.34
C SER A 104 -3.00 13.74 9.26
N SER A 105 -3.72 14.05 8.17
CA SER A 105 -5.10 13.61 7.97
C SER A 105 -5.19 12.09 7.78
N ILE A 106 -4.24 11.49 7.04
CA ILE A 106 -4.11 10.03 6.86
C ILE A 106 -3.90 9.34 8.21
N CYS A 107 -3.01 9.89 9.03
CA CYS A 107 -2.79 9.44 10.41
C CYS A 107 -4.07 9.53 11.23
N ASN A 108 -4.87 10.59 11.07
CA ASN A 108 -6.15 10.79 11.75
C ASN A 108 -7.31 9.98 11.16
N GLY A 109 -7.04 9.12 10.16
CA GLY A 109 -8.00 8.13 9.69
C GLY A 109 -8.75 8.50 8.41
N ILE A 110 -8.43 9.62 7.75
CA ILE A 110 -9.01 9.89 6.43
C ILE A 110 -8.63 8.79 5.45
N ARG A 111 -9.55 8.45 4.55
CA ARG A 111 -9.32 7.51 3.45
C ARG A 111 -9.83 8.12 2.14
N PRO A 112 -9.34 7.68 0.98
CA PRO A 112 -9.81 8.19 -0.31
C PRO A 112 -11.31 7.96 -0.49
N GLU A 113 -12.00 8.92 -1.06
CA GLU A 113 -13.43 8.82 -1.33
C GLU A 113 -13.72 7.77 -2.40
N ILE A 114 -14.75 6.95 -2.16
CA ILE A 114 -15.13 5.87 -3.06
C ILE A 114 -16.65 5.74 -3.13
N ASN A 115 -17.18 5.52 -4.33
CA ASN A 115 -18.59 5.20 -4.49
C ASN A 115 -18.80 3.71 -4.22
N GLU A 116 -19.20 3.36 -2.99
CA GLU A 116 -19.30 1.96 -2.56
C GLU A 116 -20.35 1.15 -3.34
N SER A 117 -21.34 1.80 -3.95
CA SER A 117 -22.36 1.10 -4.76
C SER A 117 -21.82 0.59 -6.10
N GLU A 118 -20.69 1.12 -6.57
CA GLU A 118 -20.09 0.74 -7.86
C GLU A 118 -19.11 -0.44 -7.75
N ILE A 119 -18.84 -0.90 -6.52
CA ILE A 119 -17.79 -1.88 -6.24
C ILE A 119 -18.40 -3.09 -5.54
N PRO A 120 -18.05 -4.32 -5.94
CA PRO A 120 -18.50 -5.52 -5.24
C PRO A 120 -18.17 -5.45 -3.74
N LYS A 121 -19.14 -5.73 -2.88
CA LYS A 121 -18.99 -5.63 -1.42
C LYS A 121 -17.75 -6.36 -0.90
N CYS A 122 -17.51 -7.60 -1.34
CA CYS A 122 -16.35 -8.39 -0.92
C CYS A 122 -15.01 -7.72 -1.27
N TYR A 123 -14.95 -7.00 -2.40
CA TYR A 123 -13.77 -6.25 -2.80
C TYR A 123 -13.55 -5.03 -1.90
N ASN A 124 -14.62 -4.27 -1.66
CA ASN A 124 -14.59 -3.10 -0.79
C ASN A 124 -14.20 -3.48 0.65
N ASP A 125 -14.77 -4.56 1.18
CA ASP A 125 -14.45 -5.08 2.50
C ASP A 125 -12.97 -5.48 2.62
N LEU A 126 -12.43 -6.19 1.62
CA LEU A 126 -11.01 -6.57 1.60
C LEU A 126 -10.10 -5.35 1.46
N MET A 127 -10.39 -4.45 0.54
CA MET A 127 -9.63 -3.20 0.36
C MET A 127 -9.60 -2.39 1.66
N LYS A 128 -10.76 -2.28 2.34
CA LYS A 128 -10.85 -1.57 3.62
C LYS A 128 -10.07 -2.24 4.74
N LYS A 129 -10.03 -3.58 4.74
CA LYS A 129 -9.20 -4.34 5.67
C LYS A 129 -7.71 -4.13 5.42
N CYS A 130 -7.28 -4.00 4.16
CA CYS A 130 -5.89 -3.73 3.81
C CYS A 130 -5.40 -2.37 4.33
N TRP A 131 -6.22 -1.33 4.30
CA TRP A 131 -5.85 0.02 4.74
C TRP A 131 -6.30 0.38 6.17
N ASP A 132 -6.56 -0.63 7.01
CA ASP A 132 -6.95 -0.43 8.41
C ASP A 132 -5.91 0.44 9.15
N PRO A 133 -6.32 1.41 9.98
CA PRO A 133 -5.37 2.25 10.72
C PRO A 133 -4.45 1.45 11.64
N ASN A 134 -4.91 0.32 12.18
CA ASN A 134 -4.10 -0.57 12.98
C ASN A 134 -3.42 -1.63 12.07
N PRO A 135 -2.08 -1.66 11.98
CA PRO A 135 -1.38 -2.63 11.15
C PRO A 135 -1.69 -4.10 11.50
N ASN A 136 -2.04 -4.39 12.77
CA ASN A 136 -2.34 -5.76 13.21
C ASN A 136 -3.70 -6.28 12.72
N ASN A 137 -4.60 -5.39 12.28
CA ASN A 137 -5.90 -5.78 11.72
C ASN A 137 -5.81 -6.12 10.22
N ARG A 138 -4.71 -5.73 9.57
CA ARG A 138 -4.50 -5.93 8.14
C ARG A 138 -4.23 -7.42 7.86
N PRO A 139 -4.67 -7.95 6.71
CA PRO A 139 -4.28 -9.30 6.29
C PRO A 139 -2.77 -9.35 6.04
N ASN A 140 -2.22 -10.55 5.88
CA ASN A 140 -0.85 -10.70 5.42
C ASN A 140 -0.88 -11.18 3.96
N ALA A 141 0.22 -11.01 3.22
CA ALA A 141 0.23 -11.40 1.81
C ALA A 141 0.10 -12.93 1.60
N ALA A 142 0.34 -13.72 2.63
CA ALA A 142 0.34 -15.18 2.57
C ALA A 142 -0.98 -15.84 3.03
N LYS A 143 -1.89 -15.10 3.70
CA LYS A 143 -3.12 -15.58 4.35
C LYS A 143 -4.22 -14.52 4.33
#